data_AF-A0A2T1C4X8-F1
#
_entry.id   AF-A0A2T1C4X8-F1
#
_cell.length_a   1.000
_cell.length_b   1.000
_cell.length_c   1.000
_cell.angle_alpha   90.00
_cell.angle_beta   90.00
_cell.angle_gamma   90.00
#
_symmetry.space_group_name_H-M   'P 1'
#
loop_
_entity.id
_entity.type
_entity.pdbx_description
1 polymer ?
#
loop_
_entity_poly.entity_id
_entity_poly.type
_entity_poly.pdbx_seq_one_letter_code
_entity_poly.pdbx_strand_id
1 'polypeptide(L)' 'MEVEQYPFVRELIADTEGNIQQVVLDFNDYQHLLEAIEDESLILAMKEVQNETPLSISEALAELEKERLLHRKDIYRYFP' A
#
# COMPACT_ATOMS: atom_id res chain seq x y z
N MET A 1 22.70 17.10 -7.46
CA MET A 1 21.26 16.94 -7.75
C MET A 1 20.58 18.16 -7.16
N GLU A 2 19.98 19.02 -7.98
CA GLU A 2 19.40 20.28 -7.50
C GLU A 2 17.94 20.06 -7.08
N VAL A 3 17.52 20.74 -6.01
CA VAL A 3 16.19 20.64 -5.35
C VAL A 3 15.03 20.91 -6.33
N GLU A 4 15.31 21.58 -7.45
CA GLU A 4 14.37 21.91 -8.53
C GLU A 4 13.69 20.69 -9.18
N GLN A 5 14.17 19.46 -8.94
CA GLN A 5 13.55 18.23 -9.45
C GLN A 5 12.43 17.66 -8.57
N TYR A 6 12.21 18.20 -7.37
CA TYR A 6 11.21 17.69 -6.43
C TYR A 6 10.35 18.84 -5.87
N PRO A 7 9.24 19.19 -6.55
CA PRO A 7 8.48 20.41 -6.27
C PRO A 7 7.79 20.44 -4.89
N PHE A 8 7.80 19.33 -4.16
CA PHE A 8 7.22 19.14 -2.83
C PHE A 8 8.27 19.07 -1.70
N VAL A 9 9.56 19.14 -2.05
CA VAL A 9 10.66 19.03 -1.08
C VAL A 9 11.03 20.39 -0.52
N ARG A 10 10.96 20.50 0.81
CA ARG A 10 11.41 21.69 1.54
C ARG A 10 12.90 21.70 1.76
N GLU A 11 13.48 20.56 2.13
CA GLU A 11 14.89 20.45 2.44
C GLU A 11 15.40 19.04 2.13
N LEU A 12 16.64 18.95 1.63
CA LEU A 12 17.38 17.71 1.46
C LEU A 12 18.54 17.71 2.45
N ILE A 13 18.59 16.70 3.32
CA ILE A 13 19.69 16.53 4.27
C ILE A 13 20.63 15.49 3.67
N ALA A 14 21.85 15.93 3.35
CA ALA A 14 22.90 15.11 2.77
C ALA A 14 24.03 14.84 3.78
N ASP A 15 24.77 13.76 3.54
CA ASP A 15 25.99 13.46 4.28
C ASP A 15 27.18 14.32 3.81
N THR A 16 28.33 14.10 4.45
CA THR A 16 29.57 14.82 4.13
C THR A 16 30.11 14.53 2.72
N GLU A 17 29.64 13.48 2.07
CA GLU A 17 29.99 13.10 0.70
C GLU A 17 28.97 13.65 -0.32
N GLY A 18 27.88 14.25 0.15
CA GLY A 18 26.81 14.82 -0.67
C GLY A 18 25.71 13.82 -1.03
N ASN A 19 25.67 12.64 -0.42
CA ASN A 19 24.58 11.68 -0.63
C ASN A 19 23.36 12.08 0.21
N ILE A 20 22.18 12.11 -0.39
CA ILE A 20 20.92 12.45 0.30
C ILE A 20 20.58 11.30 1.27
N GLN A 21 20.46 11.63 2.56
CA GLN A 21 20.04 10.68 3.60
C GLN A 21 18.60 10.91 4.06
N GLN A 22 18.12 12.16 4.01
CA GLN A 22 16.76 12.49 4.42
C GLN A 22 16.14 13.55 3.50
N VAL A 23 14.81 13.48 3.39
CA VAL A 23 13.99 14.41 2.63
C VAL A 23 12.95 14.99 3.57
N VAL A 24 12.91 16.32 3.69
CA VAL A 24 11.93 17.03 4.50
C VAL A 24 10.84 17.56 3.59
N LEU A 25 9.60 17.22 3.92
CA LEU A 25 8.38 17.57 3.19
C LEU A 25 7.44 18.34 4.14
N ASP A 26 6.53 19.15 3.59
CA ASP A 26 5.36 19.58 4.37
C ASP A 26 4.46 18.37 4.66
N PHE A 27 3.76 18.40 5.80
CA PHE A 27 2.86 17.32 6.17
C PHE A 27 1.73 17.15 5.15
N ASN A 28 1.16 18.24 4.64
CA ASN A 28 0.07 18.18 3.66
C ASN A 28 0.57 17.59 2.33
N ASP A 29 1.76 17.98 1.89
CA ASP A 29 2.38 17.45 0.67
C ASP A 29 2.68 15.94 0.81
N TYR A 30 3.11 15.51 2.00
CA TYR A 30 3.28 14.08 2.30
C TYR A 30 1.95 13.31 2.29
N GLN A 31 0.87 13.89 2.84
CA GLN A 31 -0.45 13.26 2.79
C GLN A 31 -0.93 13.09 1.35
N HIS A 32 -0.79 14.11 0.51
CA HIS A 32 -1.16 14.02 -0.91
C HIS A 32 -0.31 13.00 -1.68
N LEU A 33 0.97 12.86 -1.33
CA LEU A 33 1.81 11.82 -1.90
C LEU A 33 1.31 10.42 -1.51
N LEU A 34 0.91 10.22 -0.25
CA LEU A 34 0.34 8.94 0.20
C LEU A 34 -0.96 8.63 -0.53
N GLU A 35 -1.88 9.59 -0.65
CA GLU A 35 -3.15 9.43 -1.37
C GLU A 35 -2.91 9.01 -2.83
N ALA A 36 -1.97 9.66 -3.53
CA ALA A 36 -1.64 9.33 -4.90
C ALA A 36 -1.05 7.91 -5.05
N ILE A 37 -0.21 7.48 -4.10
CA ILE A 37 0.36 6.13 -4.07
C ILE A 37 -0.71 5.08 -3.74
N GLU A 38 -1.62 5.38 -2.79
CA GLU A 38 -2.72 4.51 -2.42
C GLU A 38 -3.65 4.26 -3.62
N ASP A 39 -4.02 5.31 -4.35
CA ASP A 39 -4.82 5.19 -5.57
C ASP A 39 -4.13 4.33 -6.64
N GLU A 40 -2.81 4.50 -6.85
CA GLU A 40 -2.05 3.66 -7.77
C GLU A 40 -2.01 2.20 -7.31
N SER A 41 -1.81 1.96 -6.01
CA SER A 41 -1.79 0.62 -5.43
C SER A 41 -3.14 -0.09 -5.56
N LEU A 42 -4.24 0.66 -5.40
CA LEU A 42 -5.59 0.15 -5.58
C LEU A 42 -5.83 -0.23 -7.04
N ILE A 43 -5.39 0.60 -7.99
CA ILE A 43 -5.49 0.28 -9.42
C ILE A 43 -4.70 -0.99 -9.76
N LEU A 44 -3.51 -1.17 -9.20
CA LEU A 44 -2.72 -2.39 -9.40
C LEU A 44 -3.42 -3.61 -8.84
N ALA A 45 -3.93 -3.54 -7.61
CA ALA A 45 -4.69 -4.63 -6.99
C ALA A 45 -5.93 -5.01 -7.82
N MET A 46 -6.66 -4.02 -8.34
CA MET A 46 -7.80 -4.25 -9.25
C MET A 46 -7.37 -4.91 -10.57
N LYS A 47 -6.21 -4.55 -11.12
CA LYS A 47 -5.67 -5.16 -12.34
C LYS A 47 -5.26 -6.62 -12.15
N GLU A 48 -4.70 -6.96 -10.98
CA GLU A 48 -4.32 -8.34 -10.66
C GLU A 48 -5.52 -9.29 -10.70
N VAL A 49 -6.67 -8.83 -10.21
CA VAL A 49 -7.91 -9.62 -10.16
C VAL A 49 -8.83 -9.41 -11.37
N GLN A 50 -8.41 -8.65 -12.39
CA GLN A 50 -9.30 -8.22 -13.49
C GLN A 50 -9.91 -9.37 -14.31
N ASN A 51 -9.26 -10.54 -14.31
CA ASN A 51 -9.69 -11.73 -15.06
C ASN A 51 -10.35 -12.77 -14.16
N GLU A 52 -10.52 -12.50 -12.87
CA GLU A 52 -11.20 -13.40 -11.95
C GLU A 52 -12.69 -13.46 -12.26
N THR A 53 -13.33 -14.57 -11.87
CA THR A 53 -14.77 -14.73 -12.06
C THR A 53 -15.50 -13.87 -11.04
N PRO A 54 -16.34 -12.89 -11.47
CA PRO A 54 -17.11 -12.08 -10.54
C PRO A 54 -18.12 -12.94 -9.78
N LEU A 55 -18.21 -12.72 -8.48
CA LEU A 55 -19.16 -13.41 -7.61
C LEU A 55 -20.37 -12.52 -7.34
N SER A 56 -21.54 -13.13 -7.20
CA SER A 56 -22.68 -12.46 -6.56
C SER A 56 -22.36 -12.19 -5.08
N ILE A 57 -23.10 -11.26 -4.47
CA ILE A 57 -22.93 -10.93 -3.04
C ILE A 57 -23.03 -12.19 -2.17
N SER A 58 -23.98 -13.08 -2.45
CA SER A 58 -24.15 -14.33 -1.69
C SER A 58 -22.95 -15.26 -1.82
N GLU A 59 -22.37 -15.37 -3.02
CA GLU A 59 -21.20 -16.22 -3.26
C GLU A 59 -19.94 -15.63 -2.62
N ALA A 60 -19.75 -14.32 -2.70
CA ALA A 60 -18.63 -13.63 -2.06
C ALA A 60 -18.67 -13.79 -0.53
N LEU A 61 -19.86 -13.67 0.08
CA LEU A 61 -20.03 -13.88 1.52
C LEU A 61 -19.75 -15.34 1.92
N ALA A 62 -20.17 -16.30 1.11
CA ALA A 62 -19.90 -17.72 1.36
C ALA A 62 -18.40 -18.03 1.28
N GLU A 63 -17.69 -17.47 0.30
CA GLU A 63 -16.24 -17.65 0.14
C GLU A 63 -15.47 -16.97 1.29
N LEU A 64 -15.89 -15.78 1.72
CA LEU A 64 -15.30 -15.08 2.86
C LEU A 64 -15.44 -15.89 4.16
N GLU A 65 -16.60 -16.48 4.41
CA GLU A 65 -16.82 -17.33 5.60
C GLU A 65 -15.97 -18.60 5.54
N LYS A 66 -15.82 -19.21 4.35
CA LYS A 66 -14.95 -20.36 4.13
C LYS A 66 -13.49 -20.03 4.44
N GLU A 67 -12.97 -18.91 3.92
CA GLU A 67 -11.62 -18.42 4.20
C GLU A 67 -11.41 -18.15 5.70
N ARG A 68 -12.37 -17.49 6.35
CA ARG A 68 -12.33 -17.24 7.80
C ARG A 68 -12.25 -18.54 8.61
N LEU A 69 -13.04 -19.53 8.24
CA LEU A 69 -13.06 -20.83 8.92
C LEU A 69 -11.79 -21.64 8.66
N LEU A 70 -11.18 -21.51 7.48
CA LEU A 70 -9.89 -22.12 7.15
C LEU A 70 -8.78 -21.56 8.04
N HIS A 71 -8.65 -20.23 8.09
CA HIS A 71 -7.67 -19.55 8.93
C HIS A 71 -7.88 -19.84 10.42
N ARG A 72 -9.14 -19.94 10.88
CA ARG A 72 -9.46 -20.33 12.26
C ARG A 72 -8.98 -21.75 12.59
N LYS A 73 -9.12 -22.71 11.66
CA LYS A 73 -8.62 -24.09 11.85
C LYS A 73 -7.10 -24.13 11.92
N ASP A 74 -6.41 -23.29 11.17
CA ASP A 74 -4.95 -23.19 11.23
C ASP A 74 -4.46 -22.63 12.57
N ILE A 75 -5.18 -21.67 13.16
CA ILE A 75 -4.86 -21.17 14.51
C ILE A 75 -4.97 -22.30 15.56
N TYR A 76 -6.00 -23.15 15.49
CA TYR A 76 -6.15 -24.29 16.41
C TYR A 76 -5.21 -25.48 16.07
N ARG A 77 -4.50 -25.44 14.95
CA ARG A 77 -3.46 -26.44 14.63
C ARG A 77 -2.14 -26.17 15.37
N TYR A 78 -1.92 -24.93 15.81
CA TYR A 78 -0.70 -24.49 16.50
C TYR A 78 -0.87 -24.33 18.02
N PHE A 79 -2.07 -24.55 18.57
CA PHE A 79 -2.32 -24.53 20.00
C PHE A 79 -3.02 -25.83 20.43
N PRO A 80 -2.29 -26.80 21.01
CA PRO A 80 -2.87 -28.02 21.60
C PRO A 80 -3.64 -27.71 22.90
#